data_AF-A0A429C0M5-F1
#
_entry.id   AF-A0A429C0M5-F1
#
_cell.length_a   1.000
_cell.length_b   1.000
_cell.length_c   1.000
_cell.angle_alpha   90.00
_cell.angle_beta   90.00
_cell.angle_gamma   90.00
#
_symmetry.space_group_name_H-M   'P 1'
#
loop_
_entity.id
_entity.type
_entity.pdbx_description
1 polymer ?
#
loop_
_entity_poly.entity_id
_entity_poly.type
_entity_poly.pdbx_seq_one_letter_code
_entity_poly.pdbx_strand_id
1 'polypeptide(L)'
;MRIAEAGCVEIDLAGDGGPESRGRAATRLQRMRAESAQPALSEEAPDLDALERAGRTDLLAGEAQLEERLGGAVRHGSVAAVAGWCPQADVGPTATRIAGAGGALVPLRTPRGVDPPTLLTGADTASTAVTARPVRRSFTPLVTTYGTVPYADLDPTVPAGIVYVVMFGLMFGDAGHGLLLVVVALLLRAGRPRRLAALRPLWPFVAGAGLAATSAGVAYGEFFGPTGVLPVLWLEPLEEPMQLLTATVGLGAVLLALAYAAGIANRWREGGAAAALYATTGIAGAALYLGLVAVAGYVWLGQVTYGVLGGAIAAVGLALSGVGLYATTAGGPGGAVQTGIQLFDVVVRIGSNIVSFARLAAFGLTHAALGAIVWDGTTALAGRGPVGAVAAVLVFLVGNALAFALEALVAGVQALRLEFYELFSRLFEGEGRPFRPWHLPVQHVTGTAVGAGPPPVVQAAVLGPVGEEKA
;
A
#
# COMPACT_ATOMS: atom_id res chain seq x y z
N MET A 1 -14.78 -24.51 -14.94
CA MET A 1 -15.51 -24.82 -13.69
C MET A 1 -14.58 -25.09 -12.53
N ARG A 2 -13.87 -26.23 -12.42
CA ARG A 2 -12.96 -26.52 -11.28
C ARG A 2 -11.89 -25.44 -10.98
N ILE A 3 -11.43 -24.74 -12.02
CA ILE A 3 -10.50 -23.61 -11.88
C ILE A 3 -11.20 -22.37 -11.29
N ALA A 4 -12.42 -22.08 -11.76
CA ALA A 4 -13.22 -20.95 -11.31
C ALA A 4 -13.76 -21.15 -9.89
N GLU A 5 -14.07 -22.38 -9.49
CA GLU A 5 -14.46 -22.70 -8.11
C GLU A 5 -13.28 -22.51 -7.14
N ALA A 6 -12.07 -22.83 -7.58
CA ALA A 6 -10.88 -22.70 -6.75
C ALA A 6 -10.36 -21.25 -6.63
N GLY A 7 -10.65 -20.39 -7.62
CA GLY A 7 -10.19 -19.00 -7.61
C GLY A 7 -8.65 -18.87 -7.53
N CYS A 8 -7.92 -19.76 -8.18
CA CYS A 8 -6.45 -19.86 -8.04
C CYS A 8 -5.68 -19.55 -9.32
N VAL A 9 -6.38 -19.36 -10.46
CA VAL A 9 -5.75 -19.09 -11.76
C VAL A 9 -6.33 -17.82 -12.35
N GLU A 10 -5.45 -16.93 -12.80
CA GLU A 10 -5.79 -15.80 -13.67
C GLU A 10 -5.59 -16.23 -15.12
N ILE A 11 -6.66 -16.32 -15.90
CA ILE A 11 -6.59 -16.70 -17.32
C ILE A 11 -6.28 -15.44 -18.15
N ASP A 12 -5.23 -15.52 -18.98
CA ASP A 12 -4.87 -14.43 -19.88
C ASP A 12 -5.97 -14.26 -20.94
N LEU A 13 -6.39 -13.01 -21.12
CA LEU A 13 -7.29 -12.62 -22.19
C LEU A 13 -6.45 -12.47 -23.47
N ALA A 14 -6.86 -13.13 -24.56
CA ALA A 14 -6.34 -12.76 -25.87
C ALA A 14 -6.80 -11.33 -26.18
N GLY A 15 -5.88 -10.46 -26.61
CA GLY A 15 -6.14 -9.04 -26.84
C GLY A 15 -7.37 -8.81 -27.73
N ASP A 16 -8.06 -7.68 -27.50
CA ASP A 16 -9.32 -7.23 -28.10
C ASP A 16 -9.60 -7.82 -29.50
N GLY A 17 -10.20 -9.00 -29.53
CA GLY A 17 -10.91 -9.46 -30.70
C GLY A 17 -12.11 -8.54 -30.86
N GLY A 18 -12.23 -7.86 -32.00
CA GLY A 18 -13.32 -6.93 -32.30
C GLY A 18 -14.73 -7.49 -32.06
N PRO A 19 -15.79 -6.68 -32.24
CA PRO A 19 -17.17 -7.02 -31.85
C PRO A 19 -17.75 -8.35 -32.35
N GLU A 20 -17.09 -9.01 -33.32
CA GLU A 20 -17.40 -10.36 -33.82
C GLU A 20 -16.93 -11.51 -32.90
N SER A 21 -16.11 -11.24 -31.88
CA SER A 21 -15.62 -12.23 -30.90
C SER A 21 -16.57 -12.43 -29.70
N ARG A 22 -17.66 -11.65 -29.62
CA ARG A 22 -18.58 -11.70 -28.48
C ARG A 22 -19.37 -13.01 -28.50
N GLY A 23 -19.20 -13.79 -27.44
CA GLY A 23 -19.88 -15.06 -27.24
C GLY A 23 -21.42 -14.94 -27.24
N ARG A 24 -22.11 -16.05 -27.52
CA ARG A 24 -23.57 -16.09 -27.67
C ARG A 24 -24.30 -15.75 -26.37
N ALA A 25 -23.68 -16.01 -25.21
CA ALA A 25 -24.23 -15.64 -23.90
C ALA A 25 -24.11 -14.13 -23.65
N ALA A 26 -23.00 -13.50 -24.04
CA ALA A 26 -22.78 -12.05 -23.89
C ALA A 26 -23.79 -11.22 -24.72
N THR A 27 -24.10 -11.65 -25.95
CA THR A 27 -25.11 -10.98 -26.79
C THR A 27 -26.53 -11.11 -26.22
N ARG A 28 -26.85 -12.21 -25.55
CA ARG A 28 -28.15 -12.42 -24.90
C ARG A 28 -28.29 -11.60 -23.61
N LEU A 29 -27.25 -11.55 -22.78
CA LEU A 29 -27.21 -10.71 -21.58
C LEU A 29 -27.42 -9.23 -21.92
N GLN A 30 -26.76 -8.74 -22.98
CA GLN A 30 -26.94 -7.37 -23.46
C GLN A 30 -28.37 -7.09 -23.97
N ARG A 31 -29.00 -8.06 -24.65
CA ARG A 31 -30.41 -7.95 -25.08
C ARG A 31 -31.37 -7.83 -23.90
N MET A 32 -31.08 -8.50 -22.79
CA MET A 32 -31.89 -8.43 -21.57
C MET A 32 -31.71 -7.13 -20.77
N ARG A 33 -30.74 -6.26 -21.12
CA ARG A 33 -30.37 -5.04 -20.38
C ARG A 33 -30.28 -5.25 -18.85
N ALA A 34 -29.91 -6.46 -18.44
CA ALA A 34 -29.87 -6.81 -17.03
C ALA A 34 -28.51 -6.44 -16.44
N GLU A 35 -28.51 -5.63 -15.37
CA GLU A 35 -27.36 -5.56 -14.48
C GLU A 35 -27.28 -6.89 -13.73
N SER A 36 -26.31 -7.71 -14.11
CA SER A 36 -26.16 -9.06 -13.55
C SER A 36 -25.80 -9.00 -12.06
N ALA A 37 -26.75 -9.41 -11.21
CA ALA A 37 -26.46 -9.76 -9.83
C ALA A 37 -25.60 -11.04 -9.82
N GLN A 38 -24.43 -10.94 -9.19
CA GLN A 38 -23.45 -12.01 -8.90
C GLN A 38 -23.38 -13.19 -9.90
N PRO A 39 -22.41 -13.19 -10.84
CA PRO A 39 -22.30 -14.25 -11.85
C PRO A 39 -22.00 -15.62 -11.23
N ALA A 40 -22.58 -16.69 -11.78
CA ALA A 40 -22.39 -18.07 -11.34
C ALA A 40 -22.27 -19.04 -12.54
N LEU A 41 -21.59 -20.17 -12.36
CA LEU A 41 -21.45 -21.21 -13.40
C LEU A 41 -22.36 -22.42 -13.11
N SER A 42 -22.92 -23.02 -14.17
CA SER A 42 -23.59 -24.33 -14.10
C SER A 42 -22.57 -25.46 -14.17
N GLU A 43 -22.83 -26.64 -13.59
CA GLU A 43 -21.96 -27.82 -13.74
C GLU A 43 -22.06 -28.48 -15.13
N GLU A 44 -23.25 -28.43 -15.74
CA GLU A 44 -23.49 -28.91 -17.10
C GLU A 44 -23.64 -27.73 -18.06
N ALA A 45 -23.28 -27.94 -19.33
CA ALA A 45 -23.43 -26.93 -20.38
C ALA A 45 -24.91 -26.53 -20.51
N PRO A 46 -25.30 -25.32 -20.07
CA PRO A 46 -26.71 -24.99 -19.95
C PRO A 46 -27.30 -24.63 -21.33
N ASP A 47 -28.59 -24.92 -21.51
CA ASP A 47 -29.34 -24.40 -22.65
C ASP A 47 -29.55 -22.89 -22.49
N LEU A 48 -28.83 -22.11 -23.27
CA LEU A 48 -28.87 -20.64 -23.26
C LEU A 48 -30.29 -20.11 -23.54
N ASP A 49 -31.08 -20.81 -24.37
CA ASP A 49 -32.45 -20.40 -24.69
C ASP A 49 -33.40 -20.68 -23.52
N ALA A 50 -33.11 -21.71 -22.70
CA ALA A 50 -33.85 -21.97 -21.46
C ALA A 50 -33.52 -20.96 -20.37
N LEU A 51 -32.25 -20.55 -20.25
CA LEU A 51 -31.81 -19.54 -19.28
C LEU A 51 -32.41 -18.15 -19.58
N GLU A 52 -32.43 -17.75 -20.86
CA GLU A 52 -33.04 -16.49 -21.32
C GLU A 52 -34.54 -16.47 -21.00
N ARG A 53 -35.26 -17.57 -21.27
CA ARG A 53 -36.68 -17.72 -20.92
C ARG A 53 -36.94 -17.72 -19.41
N ALA A 54 -36.00 -18.24 -18.62
CA ALA A 54 -36.12 -18.33 -17.17
C ALA A 54 -35.69 -17.03 -16.44
N GLY A 55 -35.17 -16.03 -17.14
CA GLY A 55 -34.71 -14.78 -16.53
C GLY A 55 -33.47 -14.92 -15.64
N ARG A 56 -32.70 -16.01 -15.77
CA ARG A 56 -31.53 -16.31 -14.93
C ARG A 56 -30.28 -15.58 -15.43
N THR A 57 -30.23 -14.29 -15.13
CA THR A 57 -29.15 -13.38 -15.56
C THR A 57 -27.80 -13.66 -14.86
N ASP A 58 -27.83 -14.33 -13.70
CA ASP A 58 -26.67 -14.78 -12.94
C ASP A 58 -25.86 -15.86 -13.67
N LEU A 59 -26.55 -16.88 -14.20
CA LEU A 59 -25.92 -17.97 -14.96
C LEU A 59 -25.52 -17.52 -16.37
N LEU A 60 -26.32 -16.68 -17.02
CA LEU A 60 -25.96 -16.09 -18.32
C LEU A 60 -24.71 -15.21 -18.23
N ALA A 61 -24.55 -14.46 -17.14
CA ALA A 61 -23.35 -13.66 -16.91
C ALA A 61 -22.11 -14.53 -16.63
N GLY A 62 -22.25 -15.64 -15.90
CA GLY A 62 -21.16 -16.60 -15.69
C GLY A 62 -20.74 -17.29 -17.00
N GLU A 63 -21.69 -17.73 -17.81
CA GLU A 63 -21.42 -18.33 -19.13
C GLU A 63 -20.78 -17.32 -20.10
N ALA A 64 -21.23 -16.06 -20.08
CA ALA A 64 -20.61 -15.00 -20.88
C ALA A 64 -19.13 -14.76 -20.50
N GLN A 65 -18.80 -14.77 -19.20
CA GLN A 65 -17.40 -14.69 -18.74
C GLN A 65 -16.60 -15.93 -19.12
N LEU A 66 -17.19 -17.12 -19.07
CA LEU A 66 -16.54 -18.36 -19.51
C LEU A 66 -16.22 -18.30 -21.01
N GLU A 67 -17.17 -17.89 -21.84
CA GLU A 67 -16.98 -17.72 -23.29
C GLU A 67 -15.88 -16.70 -23.60
N GLU A 68 -15.86 -15.56 -22.91
CA GLU A 68 -14.83 -14.52 -23.06
C GLU A 68 -13.43 -15.07 -22.74
N ARG A 69 -13.28 -15.78 -21.61
CA ARG A 69 -11.99 -16.35 -21.18
C ARG A 69 -11.52 -17.49 -22.10
N LEU A 70 -12.45 -18.28 -22.63
CA LEU A 70 -12.15 -19.34 -23.60
C LEU A 70 -11.96 -18.83 -25.02
N GLY A 71 -12.36 -17.59 -25.32
CA GLY A 71 -12.13 -16.94 -26.61
C GLY A 71 -10.64 -16.83 -26.96
N GLY A 72 -9.78 -16.74 -25.95
CA GLY A 72 -8.32 -16.76 -26.11
C GLY A 72 -7.67 -18.15 -26.17
N ALA A 73 -8.46 -19.22 -26.17
CA ALA A 73 -7.92 -20.58 -26.21
C ALA A 73 -7.33 -20.92 -27.59
N VAL A 74 -6.11 -21.46 -27.61
CA VAL A 74 -5.50 -21.99 -28.84
C VAL A 74 -6.00 -23.40 -29.05
N ARG A 75 -6.67 -23.65 -30.18
CA ARG A 75 -7.24 -24.96 -30.53
C ARG A 75 -6.46 -25.61 -31.66
N HIS A 76 -6.06 -26.87 -31.47
CA HIS A 76 -5.43 -27.69 -32.50
C HIS A 76 -6.00 -29.11 -32.46
N GLY A 77 -6.82 -29.46 -33.45
CA GLY A 77 -7.51 -30.75 -33.49
C GLY A 77 -8.46 -30.92 -32.30
N SER A 78 -8.29 -32.02 -31.55
CA SER A 78 -9.07 -32.33 -30.34
C SER A 78 -8.52 -31.68 -29.06
N VAL A 79 -7.45 -30.89 -29.15
CA VAL A 79 -6.79 -30.29 -27.98
C VAL A 79 -7.02 -28.78 -27.99
N ALA A 80 -7.40 -28.24 -26.83
CA ALA A 80 -7.47 -26.82 -26.57
C ALA A 80 -6.52 -26.47 -25.42
N ALA A 81 -5.76 -25.39 -25.58
CA ALA A 81 -4.83 -24.88 -24.57
C ALA A 81 -5.23 -23.45 -24.19
N VAL A 82 -5.14 -23.17 -22.88
CA VAL A 82 -5.40 -21.85 -22.29
C VAL A 82 -4.19 -21.47 -21.46
N ALA A 83 -3.68 -20.25 -21.66
CA ALA A 83 -2.58 -19.71 -20.89
C ALA A 83 -3.10 -18.88 -19.71
N GLY A 84 -2.35 -18.88 -18.61
CA GLY A 84 -2.69 -18.12 -17.42
C GLY A 84 -1.65 -18.24 -16.32
N TRP A 85 -1.87 -17.46 -15.27
CA TRP A 85 -0.99 -17.35 -14.12
C TRP A 85 -1.58 -18.08 -12.92
N CYS A 86 -0.73 -18.84 -12.22
CA CYS A 86 -1.10 -19.57 -11.01
C CYS A 86 0.01 -19.39 -9.98
N PRO A 87 -0.31 -19.11 -8.70
CA PRO A 87 0.68 -19.09 -7.63
C PRO A 87 1.40 -20.45 -7.55
N GLN A 88 2.72 -20.42 -7.33
CA GLN A 88 3.54 -21.64 -7.30
C GLN A 88 3.07 -22.66 -6.26
N ALA A 89 2.55 -22.19 -5.11
CA ALA A 89 1.99 -23.04 -4.06
C ALA A 89 0.74 -23.80 -4.52
N ASP A 90 -0.04 -23.25 -5.44
CA ASP A 90 -1.31 -23.81 -5.91
C ASP A 90 -1.16 -24.66 -7.17
N VAL A 91 0.03 -24.71 -7.78
CA VAL A 91 0.29 -25.49 -9.00
C VAL A 91 -0.01 -26.98 -8.79
N GLY A 92 0.45 -27.57 -7.67
CA GLY A 92 0.22 -28.98 -7.36
C GLY A 92 -1.26 -29.35 -7.15
N PRO A 93 -1.97 -28.65 -6.24
CA PRO A 93 -3.41 -28.84 -6.05
C PRO A 93 -4.20 -28.64 -7.35
N THR A 94 -3.87 -27.60 -8.12
CA THR A 94 -4.56 -27.27 -9.38
C THR A 94 -4.31 -28.32 -10.46
N ALA A 95 -3.08 -28.81 -10.60
CA ALA A 95 -2.76 -29.89 -11.52
C ALA A 95 -3.56 -31.15 -11.21
N THR A 96 -3.73 -31.50 -9.93
CA THR A 96 -4.52 -32.66 -9.49
C THR A 96 -6.00 -32.49 -9.84
N ARG A 97 -6.57 -31.29 -9.62
CA ARG A 97 -7.96 -30.97 -9.96
C ARG A 97 -8.23 -31.04 -11.46
N ILE A 98 -7.29 -30.55 -12.28
CA ILE A 98 -7.37 -30.55 -13.74
C ILE A 98 -7.21 -31.98 -14.28
N ALA A 99 -6.28 -32.77 -13.74
CA ALA A 99 -6.08 -34.17 -14.11
C ALA A 99 -7.35 -35.00 -13.91
N GLY A 100 -8.06 -34.80 -12.79
CA GLY A 100 -9.33 -35.48 -12.54
C GLY A 100 -10.48 -35.06 -13.47
N ALA A 101 -10.28 -34.08 -14.36
CA ALA A 101 -11.23 -33.66 -15.39
C ALA A 101 -10.73 -34.00 -16.81
N GLY A 102 -9.64 -34.78 -16.92
CA GLY A 102 -9.04 -35.19 -18.20
C GLY A 102 -8.11 -34.15 -18.84
N GLY A 103 -7.73 -33.08 -18.12
CA GLY A 103 -6.77 -32.08 -18.60
C GLY A 103 -5.36 -32.30 -18.05
N ALA A 104 -4.39 -31.53 -18.56
CA ALA A 104 -3.04 -31.46 -18.01
C ALA A 104 -2.64 -29.99 -17.77
N LEU A 105 -1.94 -29.73 -16.66
CA LEU A 105 -1.33 -28.44 -16.38
C LEU A 105 0.16 -28.52 -16.75
N VAL A 106 0.61 -27.64 -17.63
CA VAL A 106 2.00 -27.58 -18.11
C VAL A 106 2.63 -26.27 -17.64
N PRO A 107 3.65 -26.30 -16.76
CA PRO A 107 4.35 -25.10 -16.35
C PRO A 107 5.18 -24.55 -17.53
N LEU A 108 4.91 -23.30 -17.90
CA LEU A 108 5.67 -22.57 -18.91
C LEU A 108 6.69 -21.65 -18.23
N ARG A 109 7.81 -21.38 -18.91
CA ARG A 109 8.75 -20.34 -18.48
C ARG A 109 8.15 -18.98 -18.79
N THR A 110 8.28 -18.04 -17.86
CA THR A 110 7.85 -16.66 -18.04
C THR A 110 8.47 -16.07 -19.32
N PRO A 111 7.66 -15.51 -20.25
CA PRO A 111 8.18 -14.85 -21.43
C PRO A 111 9.08 -13.67 -21.04
N ARG A 112 10.15 -13.44 -21.79
CA ARG A 112 11.02 -12.27 -21.56
C ARG A 112 10.25 -10.98 -21.88
N GLY A 113 10.29 -10.01 -20.97
CA GLY A 113 9.64 -8.71 -21.14
C GLY A 113 8.16 -8.64 -20.75
N VAL A 114 7.60 -9.72 -20.18
CA VAL A 114 6.25 -9.70 -19.59
C VAL A 114 6.40 -9.62 -18.07
N ASP A 115 5.81 -8.60 -17.46
CA ASP A 115 5.75 -8.50 -16.00
C ASP A 115 4.66 -9.46 -15.47
N PRO A 116 5.02 -10.49 -14.68
CA PRO A 116 4.04 -11.39 -14.10
C PRO A 116 3.15 -10.65 -13.08
N PRO A 117 1.90 -11.10 -12.89
CA PRO A 117 1.00 -10.48 -11.93
C PRO A 117 1.47 -10.72 -10.48
N THR A 118 1.43 -9.67 -9.67
CA THR A 118 1.83 -9.68 -8.26
C THR A 118 0.67 -10.06 -7.36
N LEU A 119 0.85 -11.13 -6.58
CA LEU A 119 -0.02 -11.47 -5.46
C LEU A 119 0.63 -11.01 -4.15
N LEU A 120 0.14 -9.92 -3.58
CA LEU A 120 0.56 -9.47 -2.25
C LEU A 120 -0.13 -10.34 -1.19
N THR A 121 0.67 -11.04 -0.37
CA THR A 121 0.21 -11.98 0.68
C THR A 121 -0.62 -11.31 1.80
N GLY A 122 -1.87 -10.96 1.53
CA GLY A 122 -2.72 -10.20 2.47
C GLY A 122 -3.75 -9.29 1.80
N ALA A 123 -3.66 -9.10 0.47
CA ALA A 123 -4.75 -8.51 -0.30
C ALA A 123 -5.88 -9.55 -0.44
N ASP A 124 -7.11 -9.13 -0.17
CA ASP A 124 -8.32 -9.95 -0.02
C ASP A 124 -8.63 -10.83 -1.25
N THR A 125 -7.93 -11.96 -1.38
CA THR A 125 -8.31 -13.06 -2.28
C THR A 125 -8.85 -14.20 -1.42
N ALA A 126 -10.15 -14.44 -1.59
CA ALA A 126 -10.97 -15.26 -0.72
C ALA A 126 -10.61 -16.76 -0.66
N SER A 127 -9.62 -17.26 -1.40
CA SER A 127 -9.35 -18.72 -1.48
C SER A 127 -7.94 -19.18 -1.11
N THR A 128 -6.99 -18.31 -0.74
CA THR A 128 -5.60 -18.72 -0.44
C THR A 128 -5.03 -18.22 0.89
N ALA A 129 -5.90 -17.73 1.77
CA ALA A 129 -5.51 -17.21 3.08
C ALA A 129 -5.26 -18.33 4.11
N VAL A 130 -4.09 -19.00 4.06
CA VAL A 130 -3.66 -19.90 5.16
C VAL A 130 -2.46 -19.36 5.94
N THR A 131 -1.74 -18.32 5.47
CA THR A 131 -0.43 -17.99 6.09
C THR A 131 -0.07 -16.50 6.23
N ALA A 132 -0.95 -15.56 5.90
CA ALA A 132 -0.66 -14.14 6.13
C ALA A 132 -0.71 -13.82 7.63
N ARG A 133 0.45 -13.47 8.23
CA ARG A 133 0.51 -13.00 9.63
C ARG A 133 -0.39 -11.77 9.79
N PRO A 134 -1.16 -11.67 10.90
CA PRO A 134 -2.14 -10.59 11.10
C PRO A 134 -1.52 -9.20 10.97
N VAL A 135 -0.25 -9.05 11.34
CA VAL A 135 0.53 -7.81 11.25
C VAL A 135 0.72 -7.35 9.79
N ARG A 136 1.08 -8.25 8.86
CA ARG A 136 1.33 -7.87 7.45
C ARG A 136 0.05 -7.40 6.76
N ARG A 137 -1.09 -8.00 7.10
CA ARG A 137 -2.40 -7.63 6.55
C ARG A 137 -2.82 -6.21 6.94
N SER A 138 -2.45 -5.75 8.14
CA SER A 138 -2.77 -4.39 8.62
C SER A 138 -2.04 -3.29 7.86
N PHE A 139 -0.83 -3.56 7.36
CA PHE A 139 -0.01 -2.59 6.64
C PHE A 139 -0.20 -2.66 5.12
N THR A 140 -0.83 -3.74 4.61
CA THR A 140 -1.06 -3.93 3.17
C THR A 140 -1.83 -2.75 2.53
N PRO A 141 -2.87 -2.16 3.17
CA PRO A 141 -3.57 -1.01 2.62
C PRO A 141 -2.68 0.20 2.32
N LEU A 142 -1.61 0.42 3.09
CA LEU A 142 -0.67 1.53 2.86
C LEU A 142 -0.02 1.42 1.49
N VAL A 143 0.45 0.22 1.15
CA VAL A 143 1.15 -0.04 -0.11
C VAL A 143 0.18 -0.08 -1.27
N THR A 144 -0.96 -0.78 -1.12
CA THR A 144 -1.92 -0.93 -2.21
C THR A 144 -2.64 0.36 -2.59
N THR A 145 -2.71 1.34 -1.67
CA THR A 145 -3.28 2.66 -1.96
C THR A 145 -2.33 3.51 -2.82
N TYR A 146 -1.01 3.29 -2.71
CA TYR A 146 -0.02 3.93 -3.56
C TYR A 146 -0.01 3.32 -4.97
N GLY A 147 0.04 1.98 -5.06
CA GLY A 147 0.06 1.28 -6.33
C GLY A 147 0.32 -0.23 -6.16
N THR A 148 0.28 -0.97 -7.27
CA THR A 148 0.65 -2.39 -7.25
C THR A 148 2.17 -2.50 -7.34
N VAL A 149 2.78 -3.27 -6.43
CA VAL A 149 4.23 -3.51 -6.43
C VAL A 149 4.62 -4.40 -7.63
N PRO A 150 5.66 -4.04 -8.41
CA PRO A 150 6.21 -4.91 -9.45
C PRO A 150 6.63 -6.27 -8.90
N TYR A 151 6.48 -7.34 -9.68
CA TYR A 151 6.70 -8.70 -9.15
C TYR A 151 8.16 -8.97 -8.75
N ALA A 152 9.11 -8.37 -9.45
CA ALA A 152 10.54 -8.52 -9.18
C ALA A 152 11.00 -7.75 -7.93
N ASP A 153 10.21 -6.77 -7.49
CA ASP A 153 10.58 -5.87 -6.41
C ASP A 153 10.39 -6.49 -5.03
N LEU A 154 11.15 -5.97 -4.07
CA LEU A 154 11.00 -6.30 -2.66
C LEU A 154 9.66 -5.80 -2.15
N ASP A 155 8.95 -6.65 -1.42
CA ASP A 155 7.74 -6.28 -0.71
C ASP A 155 8.04 -5.26 0.42
N PRO A 156 7.59 -4.00 0.31
CA PRO A 156 7.87 -2.98 1.31
C PRO A 156 6.94 -3.06 2.51
N THR A 157 5.90 -3.90 2.50
CA THR A 157 4.74 -3.77 3.40
C THR A 157 5.10 -3.64 4.87
N VAL A 158 6.03 -4.46 5.36
CA VAL A 158 6.43 -4.43 6.78
C VAL A 158 7.42 -3.29 7.07
N PRO A 159 8.51 -3.10 6.30
CA PRO A 159 9.38 -1.94 6.44
C PRO A 159 8.64 -0.59 6.39
N ALA A 160 7.76 -0.42 5.38
CA ALA A 160 6.85 0.70 5.21
C ALA A 160 6.06 0.97 6.49
N GLY A 161 5.33 -0.04 6.96
CA GLY A 161 4.56 0.04 8.20
C GLY A 161 5.36 0.48 9.43
N ILE A 162 6.59 -0.03 9.58
CA ILE A 162 7.48 0.37 10.69
C ILE A 162 7.90 1.83 10.54
N VAL A 163 8.33 2.24 9.35
CA VAL A 163 8.77 3.61 9.08
C VAL A 163 7.62 4.59 9.30
N TYR A 164 6.43 4.29 8.80
CA TYR A 164 5.22 5.05 9.06
C TYR A 164 4.97 5.23 10.56
N VAL A 165 4.99 4.13 11.32
CA VAL A 165 4.74 4.15 12.77
C VAL A 165 5.76 5.01 13.52
N VAL A 166 7.03 4.96 13.11
CA VAL A 166 8.09 5.81 13.69
C VAL A 166 7.86 7.28 13.36
N MET A 167 7.59 7.62 12.11
CA MET A 167 7.33 9.01 11.70
C MET A 167 6.10 9.57 12.39
N PHE A 168 5.01 8.80 12.47
CA PHE A 168 3.80 9.17 13.19
C PHE A 168 4.08 9.42 14.67
N GLY A 169 4.83 8.51 15.32
CA GLY A 169 5.17 8.63 16.74
C GLY A 169 5.94 9.92 17.06
N LEU A 170 6.92 10.28 16.22
CA LEU A 170 7.68 11.52 16.39
C LEU A 170 6.85 12.80 16.16
N MET A 171 5.85 12.74 15.28
CA MET A 171 4.99 13.89 14.98
C MET A 171 3.89 14.11 16.02
N PHE A 172 3.39 13.03 16.63
CA PHE A 172 2.27 13.03 17.58
C PHE A 172 2.73 12.93 19.04
N GLY A 173 4.04 13.00 19.31
CA GLY A 173 4.68 12.47 20.52
C GLY A 173 4.16 12.97 21.87
N ASP A 174 3.05 12.42 22.34
CA ASP A 174 2.47 12.61 23.67
C ASP A 174 2.12 11.25 24.28
N ALA A 175 2.54 11.02 25.53
CA ALA A 175 2.37 9.73 26.19
C ALA A 175 0.91 9.42 26.56
N GLY A 176 0.12 10.43 26.91
CA GLY A 176 -1.30 10.31 27.22
C GLY A 176 -2.13 10.04 25.98
N HIS A 177 -1.92 10.83 24.93
CA HIS A 177 -2.58 10.62 23.64
C HIS A 177 -2.17 9.30 22.97
N GLY A 178 -0.88 8.93 23.06
CA GLY A 178 -0.38 7.63 22.61
C GLY A 178 -1.05 6.46 23.33
N LEU A 179 -1.20 6.54 24.66
CA LEU A 179 -1.91 5.52 25.43
C LEU A 179 -3.39 5.43 25.03
N LEU A 180 -4.04 6.55 24.74
CA LEU A 180 -5.42 6.57 24.23
C LEU A 180 -5.53 5.80 22.90
N LEU A 181 -4.57 5.96 21.98
CA LEU A 181 -4.52 5.18 20.74
C LEU A 181 -4.32 3.68 21.01
N VAL A 182 -3.49 3.31 21.99
CA VAL A 182 -3.33 1.90 22.39
C VAL A 182 -4.65 1.33 22.92
N VAL A 183 -5.40 2.09 23.73
CA VAL A 183 -6.73 1.68 24.21
C VAL A 183 -7.69 1.48 23.04
N VAL A 184 -7.73 2.42 22.08
CA VAL A 184 -8.53 2.28 20.85
C VAL A 184 -8.14 1.03 20.07
N ALA A 185 -6.84 0.73 19.94
CA ALA A 185 -6.37 -0.47 19.28
C ALA A 185 -6.82 -1.77 19.98
N LEU A 186 -6.82 -1.79 21.31
CA LEU A 186 -7.31 -2.93 22.09
C LEU A 186 -8.83 -3.12 21.94
N LEU A 187 -9.60 -2.01 21.86
CA LEU A 187 -11.04 -2.06 21.59
C LEU A 187 -11.34 -2.61 20.18
N LEU A 188 -10.57 -2.19 19.18
CA LEU A 188 -10.64 -2.74 17.81
C LEU A 188 -10.30 -4.24 17.79
N ARG A 189 -9.26 -4.67 18.53
CA ARG A 189 -8.90 -6.08 18.67
C ARG A 189 -10.03 -6.90 19.29
N ALA A 190 -10.71 -6.34 20.29
CA ALA A 190 -11.86 -6.94 20.97
C ALA A 190 -13.15 -6.92 20.13
N GLY A 191 -13.17 -6.20 18.99
CA GLY A 191 -14.35 -6.10 18.13
C GLY A 191 -15.49 -5.26 18.71
N ARG A 192 -15.16 -4.31 19.60
CA ARG A 192 -16.15 -3.41 20.22
C ARG A 192 -15.84 -1.96 19.89
N PRO A 193 -16.84 -1.16 19.45
CA PRO A 193 -18.22 -1.51 19.05
C PRO A 193 -18.31 -2.33 17.75
N ARG A 194 -19.40 -3.09 17.58
CA ARG A 194 -19.66 -3.93 16.38
C ARG A 194 -19.61 -3.15 15.06
N ARG A 195 -19.90 -1.84 15.08
CA ARG A 195 -19.78 -0.95 13.90
C ARG A 195 -18.35 -0.87 13.37
N LEU A 196 -17.35 -1.00 14.24
CA LEU A 196 -15.92 -0.95 13.88
C LEU A 196 -15.34 -2.35 13.63
N ALA A 197 -16.16 -3.41 13.59
CA ALA A 197 -15.69 -4.77 13.34
C ALA A 197 -15.02 -4.92 11.97
N ALA A 198 -15.43 -4.12 10.97
CA ALA A 198 -14.80 -4.04 9.65
C ALA A 198 -13.34 -3.55 9.73
N LEU A 199 -13.02 -2.71 10.72
CA LEU A 199 -11.68 -2.15 10.93
C LEU A 199 -10.81 -3.02 11.87
N ARG A 200 -11.32 -4.18 12.31
CA ARG A 200 -10.57 -5.10 13.16
C ARG A 200 -9.20 -5.46 12.58
N PRO A 201 -9.01 -5.71 11.27
CA PRO A 201 -7.68 -6.00 10.73
C PRO A 201 -6.64 -4.90 10.95
N LEU A 202 -7.05 -3.65 11.22
CA LEU A 202 -6.15 -2.51 11.44
C LEU A 202 -5.65 -2.39 12.89
N TRP A 203 -6.11 -3.22 13.82
CA TRP A 203 -5.71 -3.12 15.24
C TRP A 203 -4.18 -3.12 15.47
N PRO A 204 -3.34 -3.94 14.78
CA PRO A 204 -1.90 -3.94 14.97
C PRO A 204 -1.25 -2.63 14.51
N PHE A 205 -1.80 -2.02 13.45
CA PHE A 205 -1.34 -0.75 12.91
C PHE A 205 -1.57 0.39 13.92
N VAL A 206 -2.81 0.49 14.44
CA VAL A 206 -3.17 1.49 15.46
C VAL A 206 -2.39 1.26 16.76
N ALA A 207 -2.19 0.00 17.16
CA ALA A 207 -1.39 -0.33 18.34
C ALA A 207 0.08 0.09 18.17
N GLY A 208 0.67 -0.17 17.00
CA GLY A 208 2.03 0.27 16.69
C GLY A 208 2.18 1.78 16.76
N ALA A 209 1.27 2.51 16.09
CA ALA A 209 1.24 3.97 16.12
C ALA A 209 1.09 4.54 17.54
N GLY A 210 0.18 3.98 18.35
CA GLY A 210 -0.02 4.39 19.74
C GLY A 210 1.19 4.09 20.63
N LEU A 211 1.82 2.93 20.48
CA LEU A 211 3.05 2.59 21.21
C LEU A 211 4.21 3.50 20.84
N ALA A 212 4.40 3.80 19.55
CA ALA A 212 5.44 4.71 19.09
C ALA A 212 5.21 6.13 19.61
N ALA A 213 3.99 6.65 19.50
CA ALA A 213 3.62 7.94 20.08
C ALA A 213 3.84 7.98 21.59
N THR A 214 3.49 6.91 22.30
CA THR A 214 3.73 6.80 23.75
C THR A 214 5.22 6.87 24.06
N SER A 215 6.04 6.13 23.31
CA SER A 215 7.50 6.14 23.50
C SER A 215 8.14 7.49 23.17
N ALA A 216 7.65 8.18 22.14
CA ALA A 216 8.10 9.52 21.78
C ALA A 216 7.68 10.54 22.83
N GLY A 217 6.43 10.50 23.31
CA GLY A 217 5.96 11.38 24.40
C GLY A 217 6.69 11.15 25.71
N VAL A 218 7.05 9.91 26.04
CA VAL A 218 7.94 9.62 27.19
C VAL A 218 9.34 10.20 26.97
N ALA A 219 9.87 10.18 25.75
CA ALA A 219 11.15 10.82 25.43
C ALA A 219 11.07 12.35 25.52
N TYR A 220 9.93 12.95 25.15
CA TYR A 220 9.68 14.39 25.21
C TYR A 220 9.29 14.89 26.61
N GLY A 221 8.78 14.01 27.47
CA GLY A 221 8.24 14.38 28.79
C GLY A 221 6.79 14.88 28.74
N GLU A 222 6.07 14.65 27.64
CA GLU A 222 4.70 15.15 27.42
C GLU A 222 3.64 14.10 27.80
N PHE A 223 2.65 14.51 28.61
CA PHE A 223 1.49 13.67 28.98
C PHE A 223 0.23 14.53 29.04
N PHE A 224 -0.59 14.49 27.98
CA PHE A 224 -1.69 15.43 27.76
C PHE A 224 -1.23 16.90 27.82
N GLY A 225 -0.12 17.19 27.15
CA GLY A 225 0.60 18.46 27.21
C GLY A 225 1.69 18.52 28.30
N PRO A 226 2.24 19.71 28.61
CA PRO A 226 3.34 19.92 29.55
C PRO A 226 2.87 19.89 31.01
N THR A 227 2.31 18.76 31.42
CA THR A 227 1.74 18.56 32.76
C THR A 227 2.80 18.34 33.85
N GLY A 228 4.06 18.10 33.47
CA GLY A 228 5.18 17.84 34.37
C GLY A 228 5.10 16.47 35.09
N VAL A 229 4.21 15.59 34.65
CA VAL A 229 4.03 14.24 35.22
C VAL A 229 5.20 13.32 34.85
N LEU A 230 5.77 13.50 33.66
CA LEU A 230 6.91 12.75 33.16
C LEU A 230 8.17 13.63 33.18
N PRO A 231 9.34 13.08 33.55
CA PRO A 231 10.60 13.77 33.37
C PRO A 231 10.95 13.84 31.87
N VAL A 232 11.58 14.93 31.44
CA VAL A 232 12.15 15.06 30.09
C VAL A 232 13.35 14.10 30.01
N LEU A 233 13.21 13.01 29.23
CA LEU A 233 14.25 11.99 29.10
C LEU A 233 15.21 12.25 27.94
N TRP A 234 14.74 12.90 26.87
CA TRP A 234 15.54 13.17 25.68
C TRP A 234 15.56 14.64 25.31
N LEU A 235 14.39 15.24 25.03
CA LEU A 235 14.33 16.57 24.43
C LEU A 235 12.97 17.21 24.70
N GLU A 236 12.96 18.47 25.12
CA GLU A 236 11.73 19.28 25.17
C GLU A 236 11.51 19.98 23.81
N PRO A 237 10.47 19.61 23.02
CA PRO A 237 10.31 20.10 21.66
C PRO A 237 10.29 21.63 21.53
N LEU A 238 9.60 22.30 22.47
CA LEU A 238 9.43 23.76 22.44
C LEU A 238 10.68 24.53 22.86
N GLU A 239 11.48 23.99 23.79
CA GLU A 239 12.71 24.63 24.23
C GLU A 239 13.86 24.40 23.24
N GLU A 240 13.87 23.24 22.56
CA GLU A 240 14.97 22.81 21.71
C GLU A 240 14.55 22.49 20.25
N PRO A 241 13.89 23.43 19.54
CA PRO A 241 13.32 23.17 18.21
C PRO A 241 14.39 22.84 17.15
N MET A 242 15.59 23.40 17.29
CA MET A 242 16.70 23.11 16.39
C MET A 242 17.20 21.68 16.53
N GLN A 243 17.19 21.12 17.74
CA GLN A 243 17.59 19.73 17.95
C GLN A 243 16.53 18.75 17.43
N LEU A 244 15.23 19.06 17.58
CA LEU A 244 14.17 18.27 16.94
C LEU A 244 14.28 18.30 15.42
N LEU A 245 14.56 19.48 14.85
CA LEU A 245 14.76 19.64 13.41
C LEU A 245 15.95 18.81 12.90
N THR A 246 17.08 18.82 13.61
CA THR A 246 18.25 18.04 13.20
C THR A 246 18.04 16.54 13.37
N ALA A 247 17.38 16.12 14.45
CA ALA A 247 17.03 14.72 14.68
C ALA A 247 16.09 14.18 13.59
N THR A 248 15.07 14.94 13.21
CA THR A 248 14.09 14.52 12.19
C THR A 248 14.66 14.54 10.78
N VAL A 249 15.45 15.56 10.41
CA VAL A 249 16.16 15.59 9.13
C VAL A 249 17.22 14.48 9.08
N GLY A 250 17.92 14.21 10.18
CA GLY A 250 18.86 13.10 10.30
C GLY A 250 18.19 11.73 10.15
N LEU A 251 17.05 11.52 10.80
CA LEU A 251 16.23 10.33 10.60
C LEU A 251 15.79 10.20 9.14
N GLY A 252 15.30 11.29 8.54
CA GLY A 252 14.95 11.34 7.12
C GLY A 252 16.09 10.94 6.22
N ALA A 253 17.31 11.40 6.52
CA ALA A 253 18.50 11.02 5.79
C ALA A 253 18.81 9.52 5.93
N VAL A 254 18.64 8.94 7.11
CA VAL A 254 18.79 7.49 7.33
C VAL A 254 17.72 6.70 6.57
N LEU A 255 16.46 7.13 6.64
CA LEU A 255 15.35 6.49 5.93
C LEU A 255 15.55 6.53 4.42
N LEU A 256 16.01 7.65 3.87
CA LEU A 256 16.32 7.79 2.46
C LEU A 256 17.54 6.94 2.05
N ALA A 257 18.54 6.78 2.91
CA ALA A 257 19.64 5.85 2.68
C ALA A 257 19.14 4.39 2.60
N LEU A 258 18.23 4.00 3.49
CA LEU A 258 17.58 2.68 3.45
C LEU A 258 16.72 2.50 2.19
N ALA A 259 16.04 3.56 1.74
CA ALA A 259 15.30 3.59 0.49
C ALA A 259 16.20 3.24 -0.70
N TYR A 260 17.35 3.93 -0.79
CA TYR A 260 18.34 3.69 -1.85
C TYR A 260 18.94 2.29 -1.76
N ALA A 261 19.21 1.77 -0.55
CA ALA A 261 19.70 0.40 -0.38
C ALA A 261 18.69 -0.63 -0.90
N ALA A 262 17.40 -0.45 -0.60
CA ALA A 262 16.35 -1.31 -1.10
C ALA A 262 16.11 -1.12 -2.62
N GLY A 263 16.22 0.11 -3.13
CA GLY A 263 16.20 0.42 -4.56
C GLY A 263 17.30 -0.29 -5.35
N ILE A 264 18.54 -0.32 -4.84
CA ILE A 264 19.65 -1.07 -5.43
C ILE A 264 19.32 -2.56 -5.53
N ALA A 265 18.76 -3.15 -4.46
CA ALA A 265 18.37 -4.55 -4.46
C ALA A 265 17.27 -4.86 -5.49
N ASN A 266 16.31 -3.96 -5.66
CA ASN A 266 15.26 -4.04 -6.68
C ASN A 266 15.84 -3.97 -8.09
N ARG A 267 16.64 -2.94 -8.41
CA ARG A 267 17.24 -2.77 -9.75
C ARG A 267 18.15 -3.95 -10.13
N TRP A 268 18.85 -4.51 -9.15
CA TRP A 268 19.66 -5.71 -9.36
C TRP A 268 18.81 -6.92 -9.76
N ARG A 269 17.63 -7.08 -9.16
CA ARG A 269 16.69 -8.18 -9.45
C ARG A 269 16.01 -8.03 -10.81
N GLU A 270 15.72 -6.81 -11.23
CA GLU A 270 15.05 -6.54 -12.50
C GLU A 270 15.96 -6.68 -13.73
N GLY A 271 17.13 -6.04 -13.70
CA GLY A 271 17.99 -5.87 -14.87
C GLY A 271 19.45 -6.26 -14.68
N GLY A 272 19.80 -6.80 -13.50
CA GLY A 272 21.16 -7.17 -13.15
C GLY A 272 22.07 -5.99 -12.78
N ALA A 273 23.38 -6.25 -12.75
CA ALA A 273 24.37 -5.32 -12.23
C ALA A 273 24.47 -4.00 -13.01
N ALA A 274 24.28 -4.03 -14.33
CA ALA A 274 24.35 -2.83 -15.17
C ALA A 274 23.18 -1.88 -14.90
N ALA A 275 21.95 -2.41 -14.79
CA ALA A 275 20.77 -1.63 -14.43
C ALA A 275 20.94 -1.01 -13.03
N ALA A 276 21.41 -1.80 -12.05
CA ALA A 276 21.67 -1.31 -10.71
C ALA A 276 22.76 -0.24 -10.64
N LEU A 277 23.79 -0.31 -11.49
CA LEU A 277 24.91 0.64 -11.47
C LEU A 277 24.51 2.01 -12.01
N TYR A 278 23.78 2.06 -13.12
CA TYR A 278 23.49 3.30 -13.86
C TYR A 278 22.14 3.94 -13.52
N ALA A 279 21.21 3.21 -12.88
CA ALA A 279 19.92 3.76 -12.49
C ALA A 279 20.03 4.89 -11.45
N THR A 280 19.19 5.91 -11.59
CA THR A 280 19.12 7.04 -10.65
C THR A 280 18.51 6.67 -9.29
N THR A 281 17.81 5.54 -9.22
CA THR A 281 17.33 4.89 -7.97
C THR A 281 18.30 3.83 -7.46
N GLY A 282 19.32 3.48 -8.25
CA GLY A 282 20.34 2.47 -7.94
C GLY A 282 21.62 3.06 -7.33
N ILE A 283 22.76 2.46 -7.66
CA ILE A 283 24.07 2.79 -7.09
C ILE A 283 24.50 4.21 -7.47
N ALA A 284 24.26 4.64 -8.71
CA ALA A 284 24.59 5.99 -9.15
C ALA A 284 23.88 7.07 -8.31
N GLY A 285 22.57 6.90 -8.10
CA GLY A 285 21.77 7.78 -7.25
C GLY A 285 22.17 7.72 -5.79
N ALA A 286 22.41 6.52 -5.25
CA ALA A 286 22.85 6.33 -3.87
C ALA A 286 24.22 6.97 -3.61
N ALA A 287 25.16 6.87 -4.55
CA ALA A 287 26.46 7.54 -4.48
C ALA A 287 26.29 9.07 -4.50
N LEU A 288 25.47 9.60 -5.41
CA LEU A 288 25.17 11.03 -5.45
C LEU A 288 24.57 11.50 -4.11
N TYR A 289 23.61 10.76 -3.58
CA TYR A 289 22.98 11.03 -2.29
C TYR A 289 23.98 11.04 -1.13
N LEU A 290 24.75 9.95 -0.96
CA LEU A 290 25.74 9.84 0.12
C LEU A 290 26.84 10.90 -0.01
N GLY A 291 27.25 11.23 -1.23
CA GLY A 291 28.20 12.31 -1.50
C GLY A 291 27.66 13.67 -1.05
N LEU A 292 26.41 13.99 -1.40
CA LEU A 292 25.75 15.23 -0.95
C LEU A 292 25.57 15.28 0.57
N VAL A 293 25.20 14.17 1.21
CA VAL A 293 25.10 14.07 2.69
C VAL A 293 26.46 14.26 3.34
N ALA A 294 27.55 13.69 2.80
CA ALA A 294 28.89 13.89 3.32
C ALA A 294 29.38 15.35 3.16
N VAL A 295 29.05 16.00 2.03
CA VAL A 295 29.30 17.44 1.83
C VAL A 295 28.49 18.28 2.83
N ALA A 296 27.23 17.93 3.08
CA ALA A 296 26.45 18.58 4.12
C ALA A 296 27.08 18.36 5.52
N GLY A 297 27.55 17.15 5.81
CA GLY A 297 28.25 16.81 7.05
C GLY A 297 29.53 17.63 7.30
N TYR A 298 30.23 18.05 6.25
CA TYR A 298 31.35 18.99 6.37
C TYR A 298 30.93 20.32 7.03
N VAL A 299 29.74 20.84 6.71
CA VAL A 299 29.22 22.09 7.31
C VAL A 299 29.03 21.95 8.82
N TRP A 300 28.70 20.75 9.29
CA TRP A 300 28.44 20.47 10.71
C TRP A 300 29.71 20.15 11.50
N LEU A 301 30.61 19.34 10.91
CA LEU A 301 31.79 18.81 11.59
C LEU A 301 33.05 19.66 11.36
N GLY A 302 33.04 20.57 10.39
CA GLY A 302 34.18 21.43 10.04
C GLY A 302 35.40 20.71 9.45
N GLN A 303 35.31 19.40 9.22
CA GLN A 303 36.43 18.60 8.70
C GLN A 303 36.43 18.53 7.17
N VAL A 304 37.43 19.17 6.55
CA VAL A 304 37.59 19.27 5.08
C VAL A 304 37.56 17.91 4.36
N THR A 305 38.01 16.85 5.02
CA THR A 305 38.00 15.48 4.48
C THR A 305 36.61 15.04 4.01
N TYR A 306 35.55 15.31 4.77
CA TYR A 306 34.18 14.95 4.37
C TYR A 306 33.71 15.75 3.15
N GLY A 307 34.12 17.01 3.03
CA GLY A 307 33.80 17.84 1.87
C GLY A 307 34.47 17.35 0.59
N VAL A 308 35.77 17.03 0.65
CA VAL A 308 36.52 16.52 -0.51
C VAL A 308 36.06 15.14 -0.91
N LEU A 309 35.96 14.21 0.05
CA LEU A 309 35.52 12.84 -0.23
C LEU A 309 34.06 12.81 -0.70
N GLY A 310 33.18 13.55 -0.03
CA GLY A 310 31.78 13.67 -0.39
C GLY A 310 31.59 14.27 -1.79
N GLY A 311 32.34 15.33 -2.11
CA GLY A 311 32.33 15.94 -3.44
C GLY A 311 32.80 14.98 -4.52
N ALA A 312 33.85 14.20 -4.27
CA ALA A 312 34.33 13.17 -5.21
C ALA A 312 33.28 12.07 -5.44
N ILE A 313 32.66 11.55 -4.37
CA ILE A 313 31.61 10.52 -4.48
C ILE A 313 30.38 11.08 -5.21
N ALA A 314 29.97 12.31 -4.91
CA ALA A 314 28.86 12.97 -5.58
C ALA A 314 29.13 13.15 -7.08
N ALA A 315 30.34 13.56 -7.46
CA ALA A 315 30.74 13.71 -8.85
C ALA A 315 30.71 12.37 -9.60
N VAL A 316 31.18 11.29 -8.98
CA VAL A 316 31.11 9.93 -9.55
C VAL A 316 29.66 9.49 -9.71
N GLY A 317 28.82 9.65 -8.69
CA GLY A 317 27.39 9.31 -8.76
C GLY A 317 26.63 10.10 -9.83
N LEU A 318 26.95 11.39 -9.98
CA LEU A 318 26.38 12.25 -11.01
C LEU A 318 26.82 11.82 -12.42
N ALA A 319 28.11 11.49 -12.60
CA ALA A 319 28.63 11.00 -13.87
C ALA A 319 28.00 9.67 -14.28
N LEU A 320 27.89 8.71 -13.35
CA LEU A 320 27.22 7.42 -13.60
C LEU A 320 25.74 7.62 -13.93
N SER A 321 25.03 8.47 -13.18
CA SER A 321 23.63 8.81 -13.47
C SER A 321 23.49 9.44 -14.86
N GLY A 322 24.45 10.27 -15.26
CA GLY A 322 24.46 10.93 -16.56
C GLY A 322 24.63 9.94 -17.71
N VAL A 323 25.52 8.97 -17.57
CA VAL A 323 25.69 7.88 -18.55
C VAL A 323 24.42 7.05 -18.67
N GLY A 324 23.80 6.70 -17.53
CA GLY A 324 22.54 5.94 -17.50
C GLY A 324 21.40 6.68 -18.20
N LEU A 325 21.21 7.96 -17.87
CA LEU A 325 20.17 8.79 -18.48
C LEU A 325 20.42 9.01 -19.98
N TYR A 326 21.65 9.31 -20.39
CA TYR A 326 21.98 9.50 -21.80
C TYR A 326 21.67 8.25 -22.64
N ALA A 327 21.93 7.06 -22.11
CA ALA A 327 21.64 5.79 -22.77
C ALA A 327 20.14 5.56 -23.03
N THR A 328 19.25 6.24 -22.30
CA THR A 328 17.79 6.17 -22.52
C THR A 328 17.28 7.21 -23.54
N THR A 329 18.12 8.15 -23.98
CA THR A 329 17.75 9.18 -24.96
C THR A 329 18.00 8.72 -26.40
N ALA A 330 17.38 9.40 -27.37
CA ALA A 330 17.56 9.13 -28.80
C ALA A 330 18.98 9.48 -29.34
N GLY A 331 19.91 9.90 -28.46
CA GLY A 331 21.27 10.32 -28.83
C GLY A 331 21.35 11.72 -29.45
N GLY A 332 22.58 12.18 -29.69
CA GLY A 332 22.84 13.48 -30.31
C GLY A 332 22.79 14.70 -29.35
N PRO A 333 22.88 15.93 -29.89
CA PRO A 333 22.93 17.15 -29.08
C PRO A 333 21.62 17.41 -28.30
N GLY A 334 20.46 17.00 -28.85
CA GLY A 334 19.19 17.08 -28.13
C GLY A 334 19.15 16.16 -26.90
N GLY A 335 19.64 14.92 -27.03
CA GLY A 335 19.75 13.98 -25.90
C GLY A 335 20.71 14.46 -24.81
N ALA A 336 21.81 15.14 -25.18
CA ALA A 336 22.75 15.72 -24.23
C ALA A 336 22.10 16.84 -23.38
N VAL A 337 21.32 17.73 -24.01
CA VAL A 337 20.57 18.78 -23.31
C VAL A 337 19.52 18.17 -22.38
N GLN A 338 18.76 17.18 -22.86
CA GLN A 338 17.78 16.46 -22.04
C GLN A 338 18.42 15.81 -20.81
N THR A 339 19.55 15.13 -21.00
CA THR A 339 20.32 14.51 -19.91
C THR A 339 20.78 15.55 -18.89
N GLY A 340 21.25 16.71 -19.35
CA GLY A 340 21.63 17.81 -18.47
C GLY A 340 20.48 18.32 -17.60
N ILE A 341 19.28 18.48 -18.18
CA ILE A 341 18.07 18.88 -17.45
C ILE A 341 17.68 17.81 -16.42
N GLN A 342 17.70 16.53 -16.81
CA GLN A 342 17.38 15.43 -15.91
C GLN A 342 18.37 15.30 -14.75
N LEU A 343 19.67 15.50 -14.99
CA LEU A 343 20.69 15.51 -13.94
C LEU A 343 20.47 16.65 -12.94
N PHE A 344 20.15 17.85 -13.43
CA PHE A 344 19.81 18.98 -12.57
C PHE A 344 18.59 18.65 -11.69
N ASP A 345 17.54 18.09 -12.29
CA ASP A 345 16.34 17.64 -11.57
C ASP A 345 16.68 16.56 -10.51
N VAL A 346 17.56 15.59 -10.81
CA VAL A 346 18.00 14.58 -9.82
C VAL A 346 18.65 15.24 -8.60
N VAL A 347 19.56 16.21 -8.80
CA VAL A 347 20.25 16.91 -7.71
C VAL A 347 19.27 17.73 -6.87
N VAL A 348 18.40 18.51 -7.52
CA VAL A 348 17.40 19.34 -6.84
C VAL A 348 16.42 18.47 -6.07
N ARG A 349 15.96 17.35 -6.64
CA ARG A 349 15.04 16.41 -6.01
C ARG A 349 15.66 15.76 -4.77
N ILE A 350 16.93 15.35 -4.83
CA ILE A 350 17.62 14.78 -3.66
C ILE A 350 17.67 15.78 -2.50
N GLY A 351 18.09 17.03 -2.77
CA GLY A 351 18.14 18.06 -1.74
C GLY A 351 16.75 18.38 -1.15
N SER A 352 15.75 18.51 -2.02
CA SER A 352 14.35 18.81 -1.62
C SER A 352 13.77 17.71 -0.73
N ASN A 353 14.08 16.43 -1.02
CA ASN A 353 13.58 15.30 -0.24
C ASN A 353 14.16 15.27 1.17
N ILE A 354 15.45 15.60 1.36
CA ILE A 354 16.04 15.67 2.71
C ILE A 354 15.36 16.78 3.53
N VAL A 355 15.18 17.95 2.90
CA VAL A 355 14.54 19.11 3.54
C VAL A 355 13.07 18.83 3.86
N SER A 356 12.38 17.99 3.08
CA SER A 356 10.96 17.70 3.35
C SER A 356 10.73 16.97 4.68
N PHE A 357 11.73 16.23 5.19
CA PHE A 357 11.67 15.63 6.54
C PHE A 357 11.69 16.65 7.69
N ALA A 358 12.06 17.91 7.44
CA ALA A 358 11.85 19.00 8.40
C ALA A 358 10.38 19.14 8.82
N ARG A 359 9.46 18.66 7.96
CA ARG A 359 8.03 18.63 8.24
C ARG A 359 7.68 17.78 9.47
N LEU A 360 8.42 16.70 9.77
CA LEU A 360 8.20 15.92 10.99
C LEU A 360 8.36 16.81 12.23
N ALA A 361 9.44 17.59 12.29
CA ALA A 361 9.69 18.51 13.40
C ALA A 361 8.62 19.60 13.46
N ALA A 362 8.24 20.20 12.32
CA ALA A 362 7.21 21.24 12.31
C ALA A 362 5.87 20.78 12.91
N PHE A 363 5.45 19.54 12.62
CA PHE A 363 4.22 19.00 13.21
C PHE A 363 4.38 18.56 14.66
N GLY A 364 5.54 18.00 15.05
CA GLY A 364 5.85 17.74 16.45
C GLY A 364 5.83 19.02 17.30
N LEU A 365 6.40 20.12 16.78
CA LEU A 365 6.35 21.43 17.43
C LEU A 365 4.92 21.98 17.52
N THR A 366 4.12 21.77 16.48
CA THR A 366 2.72 22.21 16.48
C THR A 366 1.92 21.44 17.54
N HIS A 367 2.16 20.12 17.67
CA HIS A 367 1.57 19.27 18.69
C HIS A 367 1.90 19.78 20.11
N ALA A 368 3.19 19.94 20.38
CA ALA A 368 3.67 20.47 21.67
C ALA A 368 3.09 21.86 21.97
N ALA A 369 3.05 22.75 20.97
CA ALA A 369 2.52 24.11 21.13
C ALA A 369 1.02 24.14 21.43
N LEU A 370 0.21 23.34 20.74
CA LEU A 370 -1.23 23.24 21.00
C LEU A 370 -1.50 22.61 22.37
N GLY A 371 -0.72 21.59 22.76
CA GLY A 371 -0.75 21.02 24.11
C GLY A 371 -0.45 22.05 25.19
N ALA A 372 0.60 22.87 25.01
CA ALA A 372 0.95 23.95 25.92
C ALA A 372 -0.16 25.01 26.04
N ILE A 373 -0.78 25.43 24.93
CA ILE A 373 -1.90 26.40 24.94
C ILE A 373 -3.10 25.86 25.74
N VAL A 374 -3.44 24.58 25.57
CA VAL A 374 -4.53 23.94 26.32
C VAL A 374 -4.19 23.87 27.81
N TRP A 375 -2.94 23.56 28.15
CA TRP A 375 -2.47 23.50 29.54
C TRP A 375 -2.47 24.87 30.23
N ASP A 376 -1.94 25.90 29.58
CA ASP A 376 -1.93 27.27 30.09
C ASP A 376 -3.34 27.80 30.32
N GLY A 377 -4.26 27.54 29.37
CA GLY A 377 -5.67 27.89 29.53
C GLY A 377 -6.35 27.17 30.70
N THR A 378 -5.99 25.91 30.93
CA THR A 378 -6.51 25.09 32.04
C THR A 378 -6.02 25.60 33.39
N THR A 379 -4.71 25.81 33.54
CA THR A 379 -4.08 26.25 34.80
C THR A 379 -4.49 27.68 35.17
N ALA A 380 -4.69 28.55 34.19
CA ALA A 380 -5.20 29.91 34.41
C ALA A 380 -6.63 29.92 35.00
N LEU A 381 -7.45 28.92 34.69
CA LEU A 381 -8.83 28.82 35.21
C LEU A 381 -8.91 28.08 36.55
N ALA A 382 -7.98 27.15 36.82
CA ALA A 382 -7.97 26.32 38.02
C ALA A 382 -7.94 27.12 39.34
N GLY A 383 -7.32 28.31 39.34
CA GLY A 383 -7.21 29.17 40.53
C GLY A 383 -8.42 30.07 40.84
N ARG A 384 -9.48 30.09 40.02
CA ARG A 384 -10.60 31.05 40.12
C ARG A 384 -11.80 30.57 40.94
N GLY A 385 -11.59 29.66 41.90
CA GLY A 385 -12.64 29.09 42.74
C GLY A 385 -13.37 27.90 42.09
N PRO A 386 -14.49 27.40 42.67
CA PRO A 386 -15.13 26.15 42.24
C PRO A 386 -15.69 26.22 40.81
N VAL A 387 -16.21 27.37 40.39
CA VAL A 387 -16.65 27.60 39.01
C VAL A 387 -15.46 27.57 38.04
N GLY A 388 -14.32 28.14 38.44
CA GLY A 388 -13.07 28.09 37.68
C GLY A 388 -12.53 26.66 37.53
N ALA A 389 -12.64 25.84 38.58
CA ALA A 389 -12.22 24.44 38.53
C ALA A 389 -13.07 23.62 37.53
N VAL A 390 -14.40 23.80 37.51
CA VAL A 390 -15.26 23.14 36.53
C VAL A 390 -14.93 23.60 35.10
N ALA A 391 -14.71 24.89 34.90
CA ALA A 391 -14.30 25.44 33.61
C ALA A 391 -12.93 24.90 33.16
N ALA A 392 -11.97 24.77 34.08
CA ALA A 392 -10.66 24.20 33.80
C ALA A 392 -10.76 22.74 33.33
N VAL A 393 -11.55 21.90 34.01
CA VAL A 393 -11.79 20.51 33.59
C VAL A 393 -12.43 20.45 32.20
N LEU A 394 -13.39 21.33 31.92
CA LEU A 394 -14.03 21.39 30.61
C LEU A 394 -13.04 21.77 29.50
N VAL A 395 -12.24 22.82 29.73
CA VAL A 395 -11.21 23.27 28.78
C VAL A 395 -10.17 22.20 28.55
N PHE A 396 -9.70 21.53 29.61
CA PHE A 396 -8.75 20.44 29.50
C PHE A 396 -9.29 19.28 28.66
N LEU A 397 -10.52 18.83 28.94
CA LEU A 397 -11.12 17.69 28.26
C LEU A 397 -11.44 18.00 26.79
N VAL A 398 -12.06 19.15 26.51
CA VAL A 398 -12.40 19.55 25.13
C VAL A 398 -11.15 19.90 24.34
N GLY A 399 -10.20 20.60 24.95
CA GLY A 399 -8.93 20.99 24.34
C GLY A 399 -8.11 19.78 23.93
N ASN A 400 -7.88 18.83 24.85
CA ASN A 400 -7.15 17.60 24.52
C ASN A 400 -7.89 16.74 23.50
N ALA A 401 -9.22 16.61 23.60
CA ALA A 401 -9.99 15.85 22.61
C ALA A 401 -9.90 16.45 21.21
N LEU A 402 -9.93 17.79 21.10
CA LEU A 402 -9.78 18.50 19.83
C LEU A 402 -8.35 18.38 19.27
N ALA A 403 -7.34 18.60 20.12
CA ALA A 403 -5.93 18.44 19.75
C ALA A 403 -5.67 17.02 19.23
N PHE A 404 -6.05 16.01 20.02
CA PHE A 404 -5.97 14.60 19.63
C PHE A 404 -6.60 14.33 18.25
N ALA A 405 -7.85 14.77 18.03
CA ALA A 405 -8.57 14.46 16.80
C ALA A 405 -7.95 15.12 15.56
N LEU A 406 -7.59 16.40 15.67
CA LEU A 406 -7.00 17.15 14.56
C LEU A 406 -5.58 16.67 14.26
N GLU A 407 -4.76 16.50 15.29
CA GLU A 407 -3.34 16.23 15.12
C GLU A 407 -3.08 14.77 14.77
N ALA A 408 -3.85 13.82 15.29
CA ALA A 408 -3.74 12.42 14.84
C ALA A 408 -4.06 12.30 13.34
N LEU A 409 -5.07 13.03 12.86
CA LEU A 409 -5.42 13.05 11.43
C LEU A 409 -4.31 13.71 10.60
N VAL A 410 -3.86 14.91 11.00
CA VAL A 410 -2.80 15.65 10.30
C VAL A 410 -1.50 14.86 10.29
N ALA A 411 -1.07 14.32 11.44
CA ALA A 411 0.15 13.54 11.55
C ALA A 411 0.08 12.28 10.68
N GLY A 412 -1.06 11.58 10.67
CA GLY A 412 -1.26 10.40 9.85
C GLY A 412 -1.16 10.68 8.35
N VAL A 413 -1.87 11.70 7.85
CA VAL A 413 -1.84 12.09 6.42
C VAL A 413 -0.42 12.52 6.00
N GLN A 414 0.31 13.17 6.89
CA GLN A 414 1.64 13.68 6.56
C GLN A 414 2.71 12.58 6.60
N ALA A 415 2.58 11.61 7.50
CA ALA A 415 3.40 10.40 7.47
C ALA A 415 3.17 9.60 6.17
N LEU A 416 1.92 9.47 5.70
CA LEU A 416 1.61 8.88 4.39
C LEU A 416 2.29 9.64 3.25
N ARG A 417 2.25 10.97 3.29
CA ARG A 417 2.87 11.80 2.26
C ARG A 417 4.38 11.53 2.16
N LEU A 418 5.08 11.53 3.31
CA LEU A 418 6.52 11.26 3.37
C LEU A 418 6.86 9.86 2.86
N GLU A 419 6.03 8.89 3.20
CA GLU A 419 6.21 7.52 2.75
C GLU A 419 6.03 7.40 1.23
N PHE A 420 4.99 8.01 0.66
CA PHE A 420 4.67 7.86 -0.77
C PHE A 420 5.60 8.67 -1.68
N TYR A 421 5.84 9.94 -1.35
CA TYR A 421 6.55 10.84 -2.25
C TYR A 421 8.07 10.80 -2.05
N GLU A 422 8.56 10.50 -0.84
CA GLU A 422 9.98 10.52 -0.54
C GLU A 422 10.61 9.12 -0.45
N LEU A 423 9.90 8.13 0.10
CA LEU A 423 10.41 6.76 0.27
C LEU A 423 10.04 5.84 -0.91
N PHE A 424 8.75 5.71 -1.23
CA PHE A 424 8.27 4.77 -2.26
C PHE A 424 8.69 5.16 -3.67
N SER A 425 8.74 6.46 -3.97
CA SER A 425 9.26 6.96 -5.26
C SER A 425 10.73 6.58 -5.54
N ARG A 426 11.47 6.09 -4.53
CA ARG A 426 12.85 5.58 -4.68
C ARG A 426 12.91 4.08 -4.77
N LEU A 427 11.89 3.40 -4.25
CA LEU A 427 11.83 1.95 -4.22
C LEU A 427 11.21 1.38 -5.50
N PHE A 428 10.24 2.11 -6.08
CA PHE A 428 9.46 1.72 -7.24
C PHE A 428 9.69 2.69 -8.40
N GLU A 429 10.10 2.18 -9.56
CA GLU A 429 10.17 2.95 -10.81
C GLU A 429 8.88 2.83 -11.65
N GLY A 430 8.06 1.82 -11.39
CA GLY A 430 6.82 1.56 -12.11
C GLY A 430 5.79 0.81 -11.28
N GLU A 431 4.60 0.64 -11.85
CA GLU A 431 3.50 -0.13 -11.25
C GLU A 431 3.47 -1.55 -11.83
N GLY A 432 3.30 -2.55 -10.95
CA GLY A 432 3.07 -3.92 -11.34
C GLY A 432 1.62 -4.21 -11.74
N ARG A 433 1.36 -5.42 -12.25
CA ARG A 433 -0.01 -5.90 -12.52
C ARG A 433 -0.57 -6.65 -11.30
N PRO A 434 -1.73 -6.28 -10.73
CA PRO A 434 -2.29 -7.03 -9.62
C PRO A 434 -2.83 -8.38 -10.08
N PHE A 435 -2.56 -9.44 -9.31
CA PHE A 435 -3.12 -10.77 -9.58
C PHE A 435 -4.63 -10.80 -9.32
N ARG A 436 -5.39 -11.16 -10.35
CA ARG A 436 -6.86 -11.24 -10.32
C ARG A 436 -7.30 -12.67 -10.63
N PRO A 437 -7.41 -13.54 -9.61
CA PRO A 437 -7.85 -14.90 -9.85
C PRO A 437 -9.28 -14.91 -10.37
N TRP A 438 -9.54 -15.78 -11.35
CA TRP A 438 -10.88 -15.99 -11.83
C TRP A 438 -11.65 -16.89 -10.86
N HIS A 439 -12.63 -16.30 -10.15
CA HIS A 439 -13.49 -17.02 -9.22
C HIS A 439 -14.97 -16.82 -9.55
N LEU A 440 -15.69 -17.92 -9.76
CA LEU A 440 -17.14 -17.92 -9.95
C LEU A 440 -17.75 -19.05 -9.11
N PRO A 441 -18.78 -18.77 -8.28
CA PRO A 441 -19.50 -19.81 -7.57
C PRO A 441 -20.16 -20.76 -8.57
N VAL A 442 -20.00 -22.07 -8.35
CA VAL A 442 -20.62 -23.10 -9.17
C VAL A 442 -21.95 -23.52 -8.54
N GLN A 443 -23.05 -23.43 -9.29
CA GLN A 443 -24.37 -23.88 -8.88
C GLN A 443 -24.64 -25.26 -9.49
N HIS A 444 -25.02 -26.22 -8.64
CA HIS A 444 -25.48 -27.53 -9.08
C HIS A 444 -26.93 -27.39 -9.54
N VAL A 445 -27.14 -27.21 -10.85
CA VAL A 445 -28.50 -27.27 -11.42
C VAL A 445 -28.84 -28.73 -11.63
N THR A 446 -29.40 -29.40 -10.62
CA THR A 446 -29.92 -30.76 -10.80
C THR A 446 -31.08 -30.70 -11.78
N GLY A 447 -30.97 -31.41 -12.91
CA GLY A 447 -32.02 -31.50 -13.91
C GLY A 447 -33.36 -31.88 -13.27
N THR A 448 -34.43 -31.24 -13.76
CA THR A 448 -35.85 -31.34 -13.36
C THR A 448 -36.33 -30.38 -12.26
N ALA A 449 -36.62 -29.13 -12.67
CA ALA A 449 -37.78 -28.40 -12.15
C ALA A 449 -38.26 -27.38 -13.18
N VAL A 450 -38.94 -27.87 -14.22
CA VAL A 450 -39.99 -27.07 -14.85
C VAL A 450 -41.09 -26.92 -13.79
N GLY A 451 -41.08 -25.78 -13.09
CA GLY A 451 -42.13 -25.37 -12.17
C GLY A 451 -41.88 -25.70 -10.69
N ALA A 452 -41.40 -24.72 -9.92
CA ALA A 452 -41.97 -24.32 -8.62
C ALA A 452 -41.04 -23.31 -7.89
N GLY A 453 -41.52 -22.06 -7.77
CA GLY A 453 -41.12 -21.11 -6.74
C GLY A 453 -39.74 -20.44 -6.87
N PRO A 454 -39.57 -19.21 -6.32
CA PRO A 454 -38.24 -18.61 -6.17
C PRO A 454 -37.37 -19.50 -5.26
N PRO A 455 -36.05 -19.58 -5.50
CA PRO A 455 -35.16 -20.39 -4.67
C PRO A 455 -35.16 -19.89 -3.22
N PRO A 456 -34.92 -20.76 -2.22
CA PRO A 456 -34.70 -20.31 -0.87
C PRO A 456 -33.48 -19.38 -0.89
N VAL A 457 -33.63 -18.21 -0.28
CA VAL A 457 -32.52 -17.30 0.00
C VAL A 457 -31.47 -18.07 0.77
N VAL A 458 -30.41 -18.51 0.09
CA VAL A 458 -29.18 -18.90 0.76
C VAL A 458 -28.73 -17.61 1.45
N GLN A 459 -28.89 -17.55 2.77
CA GLN A 459 -28.21 -16.56 3.60
C GLN A 459 -26.70 -16.82 3.49
N ALA A 460 -26.11 -16.36 2.39
CA ALA A 460 -24.73 -15.91 2.41
C ALA A 460 -24.71 -14.76 3.42
N ALA A 461 -23.85 -14.89 4.43
CA ALA A 461 -23.62 -13.85 5.41
C ALA A 461 -23.43 -12.51 4.69
N VAL A 462 -24.39 -11.62 4.91
CA VAL A 462 -24.41 -10.25 4.42
C VAL A 462 -23.14 -9.55 4.91
N LEU A 463 -22.11 -9.49 4.07
CA LEU A 463 -21.15 -8.39 4.08
C LEU A 463 -21.82 -7.29 3.25
N GLY A 464 -22.43 -6.35 3.97
CA GLY A 464 -23.30 -5.32 3.41
C GLY A 464 -22.60 -4.38 2.42
N PRO A 465 -23.39 -3.64 1.62
CA PRO A 465 -22.87 -2.72 0.63
C PRO A 465 -22.15 -1.55 1.29
N VAL A 466 -20.97 -1.21 0.76
CA VAL A 466 -20.37 0.12 0.91
C VAL A 466 -21.30 1.07 0.16
N GLY A 467 -21.92 1.99 0.90
CA GLY A 467 -22.87 2.95 0.36
C GLY A 467 -22.23 3.95 -0.59
N GLU A 468 -22.86 4.11 -1.75
CA GLU A 468 -22.88 5.35 -2.51
C GLU A 468 -24.01 6.28 -2.01
N GLU A 469 -23.90 7.53 -2.43
CA GLU A 469 -24.76 8.72 -2.22
C GLU A 469 -24.63 9.47 -0.88
N LYS A 470 -24.03 10.68 -0.84
CA LYS A 470 -24.47 11.98 -1.40
C LYS A 470 -25.92 12.34 -1.04
N ALA A 471 -26.06 13.07 0.08
CA ALA A 471 -26.67 14.40 0.17
C ALA A 471 -26.42 14.95 1.58
#